data_AF-A0AA39A5K2-F1
#
_entry.id   AF-A0AA39A5K2-F1
#
_cell.length_a   1.000
_cell.length_b   1.000
_cell.length_c   1.000
_cell.angle_alpha   90.00
_cell.angle_beta   90.00
_cell.angle_gamma   90.00
#
_symmetry.space_group_name_H-M   'P 1'
#
loop_
_entity.id
_entity.type
_entity.pdbx_description
1 polymer ?
#
loop_
_entity_poly.entity_id
_entity_poly.type
_entity_poly.pdbx_seq_one_letter_code
_entity_poly.pdbx_strand_id
1 'polypeptide(L)'
;MIEYPTPTRAEVADVSEAVRQRADALMLSGEAAMGLFPEKALAILRSVSVRIEKWWREEKRHKAMELPDITSSFTDSISEQICNSAAKMANNLAVDVFFSRVRSVNDWFH
;
A
#
# COMPACT_ATOMS: atom_id res chain seq x y z
N MET A 1 1.78 14.25 16.90
CA MET A 1 2.94 15.14 16.57
C MET A 1 2.55 16.61 16.32
N ILE A 2 1.51 17.10 17.00
CA ILE A 2 1.05 18.49 16.90
C ILE A 2 1.96 19.40 17.73
N GLU A 3 2.15 19.06 19.00
CA GLU A 3 2.93 19.86 19.95
C GLU A 3 4.33 19.31 20.19
N TYR A 4 4.50 17.99 20.06
CA TYR A 4 5.75 17.30 20.36
C TYR A 4 6.37 16.66 19.10
N PRO A 5 7.70 16.75 18.94
CA PRO A 5 8.40 16.24 17.76
C PRO A 5 8.59 14.72 17.75
N THR A 6 8.42 14.07 18.90
CA THR A 6 8.62 12.62 19.07
C THR A 6 7.26 11.94 19.06
N PRO A 7 7.05 10.91 18.24
CA PRO A 7 5.79 10.20 18.21
C PRO A 7 5.63 9.35 19.46
N THR A 8 4.39 9.15 19.87
CA THR A 8 4.05 8.19 20.91
C THR A 8 4.13 6.76 20.37
N ARG A 9 4.22 5.78 21.28
CA ARG A 9 4.15 4.36 20.90
C ARG A 9 2.82 4.02 20.23
N ALA A 10 1.73 4.66 20.64
CA ALA A 10 0.40 4.46 20.06
C ALA A 10 0.36 4.95 18.60
N GLU A 11 0.84 6.16 18.32
CA GLU A 11 0.88 6.70 16.94
C GLU A 11 1.67 5.78 15.98
N VAL A 12 2.80 5.23 16.44
CA VAL A 12 3.61 4.29 15.64
C VAL A 12 2.89 2.95 15.46
N ALA A 13 2.22 2.45 16.50
CA ALA A 13 1.46 1.20 16.44
C ALA A 13 0.27 1.32 15.48
N ASP A 14 -0.45 2.44 15.49
CA ASP A 14 -1.60 2.68 14.61
C ASP A 14 -1.19 2.67 13.13
N VAL A 15 -0.10 3.37 12.78
CA VAL A 15 0.44 3.34 11.41
C VAL A 15 0.87 1.92 11.03
N SER A 16 1.54 1.21 11.94
CA SER A 16 2.02 -0.15 11.68
C SER A 16 0.85 -1.11 11.42
N GLU A 17 -0.20 -0.99 12.20
CA GLU A 17 -1.40 -1.81 12.11
C GLU A 17 -2.17 -1.53 10.82
N ALA A 18 -2.35 -0.26 10.47
CA ALA A 18 -3.01 0.12 9.21
C ALA A 18 -2.27 -0.45 7.98
N VAL A 19 -0.94 -0.38 7.96
CA VAL A 19 -0.12 -0.98 6.88
C VAL A 19 -0.25 -2.50 6.87
N ARG A 20 -0.23 -3.13 8.05
CA ARG A 20 -0.40 -4.60 8.19
C ARG A 20 -1.77 -5.07 7.68
N GLN A 21 -2.80 -4.25 7.86
CA GLN A 21 -4.15 -4.49 7.34
C GLN A 21 -4.29 -4.23 5.83
N ARG A 22 -3.21 -3.85 5.14
CA ARG A 22 -3.16 -3.55 3.69
C ARG A 22 -3.97 -2.32 3.31
N ALA A 23 -3.92 -1.27 4.13
CA ALA A 23 -4.46 0.03 3.74
C ALA A 23 -3.76 0.54 2.47
N ASP A 24 -4.54 0.94 1.45
CA ASP A 24 -4.01 1.49 0.20
C ASP A 24 -3.41 2.89 0.38
N ALA A 25 -3.91 3.64 1.36
CA ALA A 25 -3.44 4.97 1.68
C ALA A 25 -3.49 5.24 3.19
N LEU A 26 -2.58 6.11 3.63
CA LEU A 26 -2.57 6.68 4.97
C LEU A 26 -2.65 8.20 4.85
N MET A 27 -3.29 8.84 5.82
CA MET A 27 -3.52 10.28 5.85
C MET A 27 -2.97 10.87 7.14
N LEU A 28 -2.28 12.00 7.02
CA LEU A 28 -2.00 12.89 8.15
C LEU A 28 -3.09 13.96 8.19
N SER A 29 -3.65 14.20 9.37
CA SER A 29 -4.78 15.09 9.56
C SER A 29 -4.29 16.44 10.08
N GLY A 30 -4.59 16.77 11.34
CA GLY A 30 -4.06 17.94 12.02
C GLY A 30 -2.54 18.00 12.05
N GLU A 31 -1.86 16.85 11.98
CA GLU A 31 -0.39 16.75 12.00
C GLU A 31 0.28 17.45 10.82
N ALA A 32 -0.36 17.40 9.64
CA ALA A 32 0.12 18.07 8.44
C ALA A 32 -0.42 19.49 8.31
N ALA A 33 -1.69 19.73 8.69
CA ALA A 33 -2.35 21.01 8.48
C ALA A 33 -1.98 22.08 9.51
N MET A 34 -1.85 21.69 10.79
CA MET A 34 -1.69 22.63 11.92
C MET A 34 -0.58 22.21 12.89
N GLY A 35 0.07 21.06 12.66
CA GLY A 35 1.13 20.56 13.53
C GLY A 35 2.39 21.41 13.47
N LEU A 36 3.11 21.49 14.59
CA LEU A 36 4.42 22.16 14.66
C LEU A 36 5.53 21.37 13.96
N PHE A 37 5.31 20.08 13.67
CA PHE A 37 6.32 19.18 13.10
C PHE A 37 5.80 18.33 11.92
N PRO A 38 5.27 18.95 10.84
CA PRO A 38 4.62 18.24 9.73
C PRO A 38 5.62 17.36 8.94
N GLU A 39 6.84 17.84 8.71
CA GLU A 39 7.87 17.06 8.01
C GLU A 39 8.29 15.81 8.79
N LYS A 40 8.42 15.93 10.11
CA LYS A 40 8.73 14.77 10.96
C LYS A 40 7.58 13.77 10.95
N ALA A 41 6.33 14.25 10.94
CA ALA A 41 5.16 13.38 10.89
C ALA A 41 5.15 12.55 9.61
N LEU A 42 5.42 13.21 8.46
CA LEU A 42 5.55 12.52 7.18
C LEU A 42 6.74 11.54 7.16
N ALA A 43 7.90 11.94 7.70
CA ALA A 43 9.08 11.09 7.76
C ALA A 43 8.84 9.82 8.59
N ILE A 44 8.14 9.94 9.72
CA ILE A 44 7.79 8.80 10.57
C ILE A 44 6.79 7.89 9.88
N LEU A 45 5.70 8.45 9.32
CA LEU A 45 4.71 7.67 8.58
C LEU A 45 5.38 6.87 7.47
N ARG A 46 6.21 7.51 6.64
CA ARG A 46 6.99 6.84 5.58
C ARG A 46 7.92 5.77 6.13
N SER A 47 8.68 6.08 7.19
CA SER A 47 9.66 5.14 7.76
C SER A 47 9.00 3.90 8.34
N VAL A 48 7.85 4.04 8.99
CA VAL A 48 7.11 2.92 9.57
C VAL A 48 6.49 2.07 8.45
N SER A 49 5.83 2.70 7.47
CA SER A 49 5.22 1.99 6.33
C SER A 49 6.25 1.15 5.57
N VAL A 50 7.38 1.74 5.18
CA VAL A 50 8.45 1.01 4.46
C VAL A 50 9.00 -0.15 5.29
N ARG A 51 9.14 0.03 6.61
CA ARG A 51 9.64 -1.03 7.50
C ARG A 51 8.67 -2.19 7.62
N ILE A 52 7.38 -1.91 7.81
CA ILE A 52 6.34 -2.95 7.94
C ILE A 52 6.14 -3.68 6.60
N GLU A 53 6.10 -2.96 5.48
CA GLU A 53 6.02 -3.58 4.15
C GLU A 53 7.21 -4.49 3.86
N LYS A 54 8.43 -4.05 4.20
CA LYS A 54 9.63 -4.86 4.02
C LYS A 54 9.57 -6.13 4.86
N TRP A 55 9.24 -6.00 6.15
CA TRP A 55 9.08 -7.14 7.05
C TRP A 55 8.03 -8.12 6.53
N TRP A 56 6.89 -7.62 6.07
CA TRP A 56 5.83 -8.44 5.49
C TRP A 56 6.25 -9.17 4.21
N ARG A 57 7.01 -8.52 3.32
CA ARG A 57 7.58 -9.16 2.12
C ARG A 57 8.54 -10.29 2.51
N GLU A 58 9.39 -10.07 3.51
CA GLU A 58 10.35 -11.07 4.00
C GLU A 58 9.64 -12.27 4.63
N GLU A 59 8.62 -12.02 5.46
CA GLU A 59 7.78 -13.06 6.08
C GLU A 59 7.06 -13.91 5.01
N LYS A 60 6.58 -13.27 3.94
CA LYS A 60 5.84 -13.94 2.87
C LYS A 60 6.72 -14.54 1.78
N ARG A 61 8.03 -14.29 1.72
CA ARG A 61 8.93 -14.90 0.72
C ARG A 61 8.84 -16.42 0.68
N HIS A 62 8.50 -17.05 1.81
CA HIS A 62 8.37 -18.50 1.92
C HIS A 62 6.93 -19.03 1.78
N LYS A 63 5.94 -18.16 1.57
CA LYS A 63 4.54 -18.55 1.37
C LYS A 63 4.12 -18.30 -0.08
N ALA A 64 3.34 -19.21 -0.63
CA ALA A 64 2.71 -19.00 -1.93
C ALA A 64 1.87 -17.71 -1.90
N MET A 65 2.01 -16.88 -2.94
CA MET A 65 1.22 -15.67 -3.08
C MET A 65 -0.23 -16.03 -3.37
N GLU A 66 -1.07 -15.98 -2.33
CA GLU A 66 -2.53 -16.08 -2.48
C GLU A 66 -3.10 -14.70 -2.77
N LEU A 67 -3.56 -14.53 -4.00
CA LEU A 67 -4.34 -13.38 -4.44
C LEU A 67 -5.80 -13.63 -4.05
N PRO A 68 -6.48 -12.66 -3.40
CA PRO A 68 -7.90 -12.80 -3.10
C PRO A 68 -8.71 -12.90 -4.39
N ASP A 69 -9.73 -13.76 -4.41
CA ASP A 69 -10.72 -13.81 -5.49
C ASP A 69 -11.69 -12.62 -5.30
N ILE A 70 -11.61 -11.62 -6.18
CA ILE A 70 -12.48 -10.44 -6.11
C ILE A 70 -13.73 -10.69 -6.96
N THR A 71 -14.61 -11.59 -6.52
CA THR A 71 -15.82 -11.89 -7.32
C THR A 71 -16.82 -10.74 -7.26
N SER A 72 -17.30 -10.21 -8.40
CA SER A 72 -18.73 -9.86 -8.62
C SER A 72 -19.11 -9.17 -9.95
N SER A 73 -18.33 -9.25 -11.04
CA SER A 73 -18.88 -8.91 -12.37
C SER A 73 -18.21 -9.65 -13.53
N PHE A 74 -19.01 -10.09 -14.51
CA PHE A 74 -18.58 -10.93 -15.62
C PHE A 74 -17.50 -10.28 -16.52
N THR A 75 -17.50 -8.94 -16.65
CA THR A 75 -16.58 -8.19 -17.53
C THR A 75 -15.21 -7.94 -16.92
N ASP A 76 -15.10 -7.82 -15.59
CA ASP A 76 -13.80 -7.61 -14.91
C ASP A 76 -13.01 -8.92 -14.74
N SER A 77 -13.65 -10.07 -15.00
CA SER A 77 -13.03 -11.38 -14.80
C SER A 77 -11.80 -11.64 -15.68
N ILE A 78 -11.78 -11.17 -16.94
CA ILE A 78 -10.64 -11.42 -17.86
C ILE A 78 -9.46 -10.52 -17.50
N SER A 79 -9.69 -9.23 -17.26
CA SER A 79 -8.64 -8.29 -16.86
C SER A 79 -8.05 -8.69 -15.50
N GLU A 80 -8.89 -9.09 -14.54
CA GLU A 80 -8.46 -9.61 -13.24
C GLU A 80 -7.63 -10.89 -13.40
N GLN A 81 -8.07 -11.86 -14.21
CA GLN A 81 -7.29 -13.08 -14.47
C GLN A 81 -5.94 -12.80 -15.13
N ILE A 82 -5.87 -11.83 -16.04
CA ILE A 82 -4.61 -11.39 -16.65
C ILE A 82 -3.70 -10.77 -15.58
N CYS A 83 -4.22 -9.87 -14.76
CA CYS A 83 -3.48 -9.25 -13.65
C CYS A 83 -2.99 -10.28 -12.63
N ASN A 84 -3.84 -11.25 -12.26
CA ASN A 84 -3.51 -12.30 -11.31
C ASN A 84 -2.43 -13.23 -11.87
N SER A 85 -2.56 -13.64 -13.13
CA SER A 85 -1.55 -14.46 -13.83
C SER A 85 -0.22 -13.72 -13.96
N ALA A 86 -0.25 -12.44 -14.34
CA ALA A 86 0.93 -11.59 -14.47
C ALA A 86 1.65 -11.40 -13.12
N ALA A 87 0.91 -11.12 -12.05
CA ALA A 87 1.46 -10.94 -10.71
C ALA A 87 2.12 -12.22 -10.18
N LYS A 88 1.49 -13.38 -10.38
CA LYS A 88 2.09 -14.70 -10.05
C LYS A 88 3.39 -14.94 -10.82
N MET A 89 3.39 -14.64 -12.12
CA MET A 89 4.56 -14.82 -12.97
C MET A 89 5.72 -13.90 -12.56
N ALA A 90 5.44 -12.63 -12.27
CA ALA A 90 6.44 -11.67 -11.80
C ALA A 90 7.08 -12.12 -10.48
N ASN A 91 6.28 -12.64 -9.55
CA ASN A 91 6.79 -13.18 -8.29
C ASN A 91 7.67 -14.42 -8.50
N ASN A 92 7.28 -15.35 -9.39
CA ASN A 92 8.05 -16.56 -9.68
C ASN A 92 9.39 -16.28 -10.38
N LEU A 93 9.42 -15.25 -11.23
CA LEU A 93 10.62 -14.81 -11.94
C LEU A 93 11.47 -13.83 -11.12
N ALA A 94 11.00 -13.42 -9.93
CA ALA A 94 11.63 -12.42 -9.07
C ALA A 94 11.94 -11.10 -9.81
N VAL A 95 10.98 -10.61 -10.61
CA VAL A 95 11.12 -9.35 -11.36
C VAL A 95 10.92 -8.16 -10.43
N ASP A 96 11.76 -7.13 -10.57
CA ASP A 96 11.68 -5.91 -9.73
C ASP A 96 10.50 -5.00 -10.11
N VAL A 97 10.13 -4.95 -11.39
CA VAL A 97 9.12 -4.03 -11.95
C VAL A 97 8.37 -4.71 -13.09
N PHE A 98 7.04 -4.53 -13.14
CA PHE A 98 6.23 -4.89 -14.32
C PHE A 98 5.47 -3.66 -14.84
N PHE A 99 5.25 -3.60 -16.14
CA PHE A 99 4.57 -2.48 -16.80
C PHE A 99 3.18 -2.91 -17.26
N SER A 100 2.15 -2.15 -16.89
CA SER A 100 0.80 -2.30 -17.44
C SER A 100 0.38 -0.99 -18.13
N ARG A 101 -0.25 -1.11 -19.31
CA ARG A 101 -0.86 0.03 -19.99
C ARG A 101 -2.36 -0.09 -19.88
N VAL A 102 -2.97 0.83 -19.15
CA VAL A 102 -4.42 0.92 -18.98
C VAL A 102 -4.90 2.16 -19.73
N ARG A 103 -6.01 2.03 -20.46
CA ARG A 103 -6.75 3.15 -21.02
C ARG A 103 -8.14 3.11 -20.41
N SER A 104 -8.46 4.07 -19.56
CA SER A 104 -9.82 4.22 -19.05
C SER A 104 -10.71 4.70 -20.20
N VAL A 105 -11.84 4.02 -20.42
CA VAL A 105 -12.82 4.43 -21.44
C VAL A 105 -13.67 5.62 -20.94
N ASN A 106 -13.53 6.00 -19.66
CA ASN A 106 -14.26 7.09 -19.02
C ASN A 106 -13.50 8.43 -18.94
N ASP A 107 -12.56 8.68 -19.85
CA ASP A 107 -12.06 10.05 -20.09
C ASP A 107 -13.14 10.88 -20.83
N TRP A 108 -14.28 11.09 -20.17
CA TRP A 108 -15.33 12.04 -20.54
C TRP A 108 -15.46 13.06 -19.41
N PHE A 109 -14.59 14.05 -19.38
CA PHE A 109 -14.91 15.34 -18.77
C PHE A 109 -14.41 16.48 -19.65
N HIS A 110 -15.39 17.09 -20.32
CA HIS A 110 -15.46 18.52 -20.60
C HIS A 110 -15.39 19.31 -19.29
#